data_AF-A0AA88Y330-F1
#
_entry.id   AF-A0AA88Y330-F1
#
_cell.length_a   1.000
_cell.length_b   1.000
_cell.length_c   1.000
_cell.angle_alpha   90.00
_cell.angle_beta   90.00
_cell.angle_gamma   90.00
#
_symmetry.space_group_name_H-M   'P 1'
#
loop_
_entity.id
_entity.type
_entity.pdbx_description
1 polymer ?
#
loop_
_entity_poly.entity_id
_entity_poly.type
_entity_poly.pdbx_seq_one_letter_code
_entity_poly.pdbx_strand_id
1 'polypeptide(L)'
;MAMETTVILKQPTSMDNPLVACSVHGHRNWSTSLLGCFDDIVSCIKGFFCLPCVICGIASRTGECCCMPFVVNGGLVAMRARIRTIGGIRVGLIIQRYHASSLF
;
A
#
# COMPACT_ATOMS: atom_id res chain seq x y z
N MET A 1 -0.02 -12.91 52.99
CA MET A 1 0.39 -12.06 51.85
C MET A 1 -0.03 -12.80 50.58
N ALA A 2 -1.27 -12.60 50.15
CA ALA A 2 -1.83 -13.28 48.98
C ALA A 2 -1.59 -12.38 47.75
N MET A 3 -0.95 -12.94 46.73
CA MET A 3 -0.77 -12.31 45.43
C MET A 3 -2.04 -12.55 44.61
N GLU A 4 -2.82 -11.49 44.40
CA GLU A 4 -3.96 -11.51 43.51
C GLU A 4 -3.47 -11.48 42.05
N THR A 5 -3.74 -12.54 41.30
CA THR A 5 -3.42 -12.64 39.88
C THR A 5 -4.60 -12.16 39.05
N THR A 6 -4.53 -10.91 38.58
CA THR A 6 -5.54 -10.36 37.66
C THR A 6 -5.32 -10.94 36.25
N VAL A 7 -6.04 -12.01 35.92
CA VAL A 7 -6.09 -12.55 34.54
C VAL A 7 -6.98 -11.62 33.71
N ILE A 8 -6.40 -10.98 32.68
CA ILE A 8 -7.15 -10.14 31.75
C ILE A 8 -8.00 -11.04 30.83
N LEU A 9 -9.29 -11.18 31.15
CA LEU A 9 -10.23 -12.07 30.46
C LEU A 9 -10.79 -11.48 29.15
N LYS A 10 -10.58 -10.20 28.85
CA LYS A 10 -11.08 -9.58 27.62
C LYS A 10 -10.26 -8.34 27.24
N GLN A 11 -9.82 -8.27 25.97
CA GLN A 11 -9.23 -7.05 25.43
C GLN A 11 -10.31 -5.96 25.34
N PRO A 12 -10.02 -4.70 25.70
CA PRO A 12 -10.98 -3.62 25.66
C PRO A 12 -11.46 -3.42 24.22
N THR A 13 -12.76 -3.65 24.03
CA THR A 13 -13.50 -3.28 22.82
C THR A 13 -13.34 -1.78 22.62
N SER A 14 -12.74 -1.41 21.48
CA SER A 14 -12.31 -0.07 21.16
C SER A 14 -13.50 0.87 21.02
N MET A 15 -13.74 1.75 22.00
CA MET A 15 -14.47 3.00 21.76
C MET A 15 -13.83 4.14 22.54
N ASP A 16 -13.69 5.26 21.83
CA ASP A 16 -13.38 6.61 22.30
C ASP A 16 -11.95 6.90 22.79
N ASN A 17 -10.99 6.79 21.86
CA ASN A 17 -9.76 7.60 21.95
C ASN A 17 -9.85 8.73 20.91
N PRO A 18 -9.77 10.02 21.29
CA PRO A 18 -9.80 11.15 20.36
C PRO A 18 -8.53 11.28 19.50
N LEU A 19 -7.56 10.36 19.65
CA LEU A 19 -6.62 10.00 18.58
C LEU A 19 -7.29 9.12 17.52
N VAL A 20 -8.57 9.43 17.26
CA VAL A 20 -9.38 8.94 16.15
C VAL A 20 -8.44 8.90 14.97
N ALA A 21 -8.25 7.68 14.47
CA ALA A 21 -7.72 7.44 13.16
C ALA A 21 -8.31 8.54 12.28
N CYS A 22 -7.47 9.48 11.86
CA CYS A 22 -7.75 10.22 10.65
C CYS A 22 -7.85 9.10 9.61
N SER A 23 -9.05 8.54 9.44
CA SER A 23 -9.47 8.05 8.16
C SER A 23 -9.34 9.31 7.32
N VAL A 24 -8.16 9.44 6.71
CA VAL A 24 -7.89 10.39 5.66
C VAL A 24 -9.12 10.25 4.77
N HIS A 25 -9.92 11.32 4.69
CA HIS A 25 -11.24 11.37 4.04
C HIS A 25 -11.10 11.14 2.52
N GLY A 26 -10.62 9.97 2.15
CA GLY A 26 -10.09 9.64 0.83
C GLY A 26 -9.38 8.29 0.74
N HIS A 27 -9.23 7.55 1.85
CA HIS A 27 -8.61 6.23 1.85
C HIS A 27 -9.65 5.10 1.85
N ARG A 28 -9.96 4.55 0.67
CA ARG A 28 -10.78 3.37 0.47
C ARG A 28 -10.05 2.07 0.83
N ASN A 29 -10.84 1.06 1.16
CA ASN A 29 -10.35 -0.31 1.28
C ASN A 29 -10.10 -0.91 -0.12
N TRP A 30 -9.37 -2.01 -0.15
CA TRP A 30 -9.18 -2.78 -1.37
C TRP A 30 -10.54 -3.28 -1.88
N SER A 31 -10.86 -3.01 -3.14
CA SER A 31 -12.18 -3.26 -3.72
C SER A 31 -12.21 -4.44 -4.68
N THR A 32 -11.06 -4.97 -5.10
CA THR A 32 -11.01 -6.11 -6.03
C THR A 32 -10.87 -7.44 -5.30
N SER A 33 -11.55 -8.46 -5.82
CA SER A 33 -11.48 -9.84 -5.33
C SER A 33 -10.10 -10.46 -5.54
N LEU A 34 -9.81 -11.57 -4.86
CA LEU A 34 -8.53 -12.31 -5.00
C LEU A 34 -8.19 -12.64 -6.47
N LEU A 35 -9.21 -12.96 -7.26
CA LEU A 35 -9.11 -13.30 -8.69
C LEU A 35 -9.55 -12.16 -9.63
N GLY A 36 -9.57 -10.91 -9.15
CA GLY A 36 -9.95 -9.75 -9.97
C GLY A 36 -8.99 -9.45 -11.12
N CYS A 37 -7.91 -10.22 -11.30
CA CYS A 37 -7.05 -10.12 -12.48
C CYS A 37 -7.71 -10.66 -13.76
N PHE A 38 -8.74 -11.53 -13.66
CA PHE A 38 -9.48 -12.03 -14.82
C PHE A 38 -10.39 -10.97 -15.43
N ASP A 39 -10.83 -9.98 -14.65
CA ASP A 39 -11.53 -8.80 -15.17
C ASP A 39 -10.61 -7.95 -16.08
N ASP A 40 -9.28 -8.05 -15.92
CA ASP A 40 -8.26 -7.31 -16.66
C ASP A 40 -7.21 -8.24 -17.32
N ILE A 41 -7.67 -9.26 -18.04
CA ILE A 41 -6.78 -10.31 -18.59
C ILE A 41 -5.68 -9.75 -19.52
N VAL A 42 -5.99 -8.67 -20.26
CA VAL A 42 -5.02 -8.00 -21.15
C VAL A 42 -3.85 -7.43 -20.36
N SER A 43 -4.11 -6.83 -19.20
CA SER A 43 -3.08 -6.33 -18.30
C SER A 43 -2.26 -7.48 -17.72
N CYS A 44 -2.90 -8.61 -17.43
CA CYS A 44 -2.25 -9.82 -16.92
C CYS A 44 -1.29 -10.42 -17.96
N ILE A 45 -1.75 -10.56 -19.21
CA ILE A 45 -0.93 -11.03 -20.35
C ILE A 45 0.24 -10.08 -20.60
N LYS A 46 -0.01 -8.76 -20.64
CA LYS A 46 1.05 -7.76 -20.81
C LYS A 46 2.08 -7.80 -19.69
N GLY A 47 1.64 -8.01 -18.45
CA GLY A 47 2.54 -8.17 -17.30
C GLY A 47 3.43 -9.40 -17.41
N PHE A 48 2.88 -10.51 -17.93
CA PHE A 48 3.62 -11.76 -18.11
C PHE A 48 4.61 -11.69 -19.29
N PHE A 49 4.19 -11.17 -20.44
CA PHE A 49 5.00 -11.15 -21.67
C PHE A 49 5.91 -9.92 -21.80
N CYS A 50 5.52 -8.76 -21.26
CA CYS A 50 6.36 -7.55 -21.25
C CYS A 50 6.20 -6.76 -19.94
N LEU A 51 6.73 -7.32 -18.85
CA LEU A 51 6.85 -6.64 -17.57
C LEU A 51 7.45 -5.21 -17.67
N PRO A 52 8.56 -4.94 -18.41
CA PRO A 52 9.12 -3.60 -18.49
C PRO A 52 8.18 -2.59 -19.16
N CYS A 53 7.39 -3.01 -20.16
CA CYS A 53 6.40 -2.14 -20.81
C CYS A 53 5.32 -1.69 -19.80
N VAL A 54 4.82 -2.63 -19.00
CA VAL A 54 3.80 -2.35 -17.97
C VAL A 54 4.37 -1.39 -16.92
N ILE A 55 5.61 -1.62 -16.52
CA ILE A 55 6.32 -0.76 -15.57
C ILE A 55 6.49 0.67 -16.12
N CYS A 56 6.89 0.85 -17.39
CA CYS A 56 6.97 2.18 -18.00
C CYS A 56 5.62 2.90 -18.04
N GLY A 57 4.54 2.16 -18.32
CA GLY A 57 3.18 2.71 -18.27
C GLY A 57 2.81 3.18 -16.86
N ILE A 58 3.17 2.40 -15.85
CA ILE A 58 2.99 2.77 -14.45
C ILE A 58 3.85 4.00 -14.08
N ALA A 59 5.11 4.05 -14.50
CA ALA A 59 6.02 5.18 -14.31
C ALA A 59 5.49 6.47 -14.92
N SER A 60 4.95 6.39 -16.13
CA SER A 60 4.31 7.53 -16.78
C SER A 60 3.09 8.04 -16.01
N ARG A 61 2.28 7.13 -15.43
CA ARG A 61 1.10 7.47 -14.63
C ARG A 61 1.45 8.04 -13.26
N THR A 62 2.57 7.61 -12.68
CA THR A 62 3.05 8.17 -11.43
C THR A 62 3.84 9.45 -11.65
N GLY A 63 4.38 9.70 -12.85
CA GLY A 63 5.27 10.83 -13.14
C GLY A 63 6.74 10.55 -12.79
N GLU A 64 7.12 9.27 -12.72
CA GLU A 64 8.47 8.79 -12.41
C GLU A 64 9.19 8.32 -13.70
N CYS A 65 10.53 8.22 -13.65
CA CYS A 65 11.30 7.65 -14.76
C CYS A 65 11.06 6.13 -14.88
N CYS A 66 10.92 5.60 -16.09
CA CYS A 66 10.74 4.16 -16.30
C CYS A 66 11.92 3.32 -15.75
N CYS A 67 13.10 3.90 -15.63
CA CYS A 67 14.29 3.22 -15.10
C CYS A 67 14.28 3.09 -13.57
N MET A 68 13.44 3.86 -12.85
CA MET A 68 13.41 3.85 -11.37
C MET A 68 13.32 2.45 -10.73
N PRO A 69 12.42 1.56 -11.14
CA PRO A 69 12.30 0.22 -10.55
C PRO A 69 13.47 -0.71 -10.86
N PHE A 70 14.32 -0.39 -11.84
CA PHE A 70 15.48 -1.21 -12.22
C PHE A 70 16.79 -0.67 -11.66
N VAL A 71 16.89 0.65 -11.50
CA VAL A 71 18.13 1.34 -11.10
C VAL A 71 18.19 1.56 -9.58
N VAL A 72 17.04 1.76 -8.94
CA VAL A 72 16.96 2.07 -7.50
C VAL A 72 16.56 0.82 -6.73
N ASN A 73 17.38 0.44 -5.74
CA ASN A 73 17.04 -0.61 -4.79
C ASN A 73 15.73 -0.25 -4.07
N GLY A 74 14.69 -1.07 -4.25
CA GLY A 74 13.36 -0.81 -3.70
C GLY A 74 12.47 0.12 -4.53
N GLY A 75 12.93 0.59 -5.70
CA GLY A 75 12.15 1.49 -6.58
C GLY A 75 10.79 0.89 -6.99
N LEU A 76 10.74 -0.43 -7.24
CA LEU A 76 9.47 -1.12 -7.54
C LEU A 76 8.51 -1.10 -6.34
N VAL A 77 9.01 -1.24 -5.12
CA VAL A 77 8.20 -1.21 -3.89
C VAL A 77 7.65 0.20 -3.66
N ALA A 78 8.49 1.22 -3.85
CA ALA A 78 8.09 2.62 -3.77
C ALA A 78 7.03 2.99 -4.82
N MET A 79 7.21 2.54 -6.06
CA MET A 79 6.23 2.73 -7.14
C MET A 79 4.89 2.04 -6.85
N ARG A 80 4.93 0.79 -6.39
CA ARG A 80 3.73 0.03 -5.99
C ARG A 80 2.98 0.73 -4.85
N ALA A 81 3.70 1.37 -3.93
CA ALA A 81 3.11 2.16 -2.87
C ALA A 81 2.43 3.44 -3.39
N ARG A 82 3.12 4.18 -4.27
CA ARG A 82 2.61 5.41 -4.86
C ARG A 82 1.31 5.20 -5.64
N ILE A 83 1.21 4.11 -6.40
CA ILE A 83 -0.05 3.78 -7.10
C ILE A 83 -1.20 3.60 -6.12
N ARG A 84 -0.94 2.97 -4.96
CA ARG A 84 -1.97 2.81 -3.93
C ARG A 84 -2.38 4.13 -3.33
N THR A 85 -1.44 5.03 -3.05
CA THR A 85 -1.77 6.34 -2.48
C THR A 85 -2.52 7.22 -3.48
N ILE A 86 -2.13 7.24 -4.75
CA ILE A 86 -2.87 7.93 -5.83
C ILE A 86 -4.28 7.35 -5.97
N GLY A 87 -4.40 6.03 -5.87
CA GLY A 87 -5.70 5.34 -5.90
C GLY A 87 -6.52 5.51 -4.62
N GLY A 88 -6.03 6.22 -3.60
CA GLY A 88 -6.68 6.37 -2.30
C GLY A 88 -6.83 5.03 -1.55
N ILE A 89 -5.91 4.08 -1.67
CA ILE A 89 -5.99 2.77 -1.03
C ILE A 89 -5.14 2.73 0.24
N ARG A 90 -5.77 2.35 1.37
CA ARG A 90 -5.20 1.56 2.49
C ARG A 90 -3.68 1.24 2.42
N VAL A 91 -2.75 2.12 2.82
CA VAL A 91 -1.32 1.78 2.94
C VAL A 91 -0.86 1.90 4.40
N GLY A 92 -0.09 0.91 4.86
CA GLY A 92 0.51 0.94 6.19
C GLY A 92 1.57 2.04 6.31
N LEU A 93 1.68 2.61 7.51
CA LEU A 93 2.50 3.78 7.85
C LEU A 93 4.00 3.63 7.50
N ILE A 94 4.51 2.40 7.48
CA ILE A 94 5.90 2.06 7.13
C ILE A 94 6.22 2.47 5.68
N ILE A 95 5.24 2.37 4.78
CA ILE A 95 5.44 2.60 3.35
C ILE A 95 5.41 4.10 2.99
N GLN A 96 4.64 4.91 3.73
CA GLN A 96 4.63 6.38 3.55
C GLN A 96 6.00 7.02 3.85
N ARG A 97 6.75 6.44 4.79
CA ARG A 97 8.06 6.97 5.18
C ARG A 97 9.14 6.79 4.11
N TYR A 98 9.09 5.72 3.32
CA TYR A 98 10.04 5.52 2.21
C TYR A 98 9.89 6.54 1.08
N HIS A 99 8.67 7.00 0.76
CA HIS A 99 8.47 8.06 -0.24
C HIS A 99 9.02 9.41 0.23
N ALA A 100 8.95 9.71 1.53
CA ALA A 100 9.55 10.92 2.09
C ALA A 100 11.09 10.87 2.09
N SER A 101 11.68 9.68 2.19
CA SER A 101 13.14 9.48 2.18
C SER A 101 13.78 9.52 0.80
N SER A 102 13.04 9.39 -0.31
CA SER A 102 13.57 9.59 -1.68
C SER A 102 13.54 11.05 -2.15
N LEU A 103 13.07 11.96 -1.30
CA LEU A 103 13.10 13.42 -1.51
C LEU A 103 14.26 14.09 -0.76
N PHE A 104 15.18 13.31 -0.16
CA PHE A 104 16.41 13.76 0.47
C PHE A 104 17.61 13.00 -0.08
#